data_AF-A0A965UKS6-F1
#
_entry.id   AF-A0A965UKS6-F1
#
_cell.length_a   1.000
_cell.length_b   1.000
_cell.length_c   1.000
_cell.angle_alpha   90.00
_cell.angle_beta   90.00
_cell.angle_gamma   90.00
#
_symmetry.space_group_name_H-M   'P 1'
#
loop_
_entity.id
_entity.type
_entity.pdbx_description
1 polymer ?
#
loop_
_entity_poly.entity_id
_entity_poly.type
_entity_poly.pdbx_seq_one_letter_code
_entity_poly.pdbx_strand_id
1 'polypeptide(L)'
;MKDCLFTVKVNGETLVYDYDGFRHFLMQKGNLTEIAPGFTGVTPQIGSAPSGTLPVDKLYGKVAGRNVNPTEGPIPSKFRYKTGPEARKALDAADAKFTEDRKRLYAEMTTAREPLLTVNRRRTREQEKELEDKFLTAKEAYADAMTQHRLNLLYLIAPGGLADITWSSVKAQKEVIKTGKYESTIETETEEDFEPELTNAIRFGVDYFRVIVGAHPALKGQNIVIRYFENQPDQRAFFAASHNEKPSYVELSKSDIETSVIVHELGHWLEYMSPSIHKRVTAFLKRRAGQEIPSKLATLTNNTRFRKEEVAVKDQFRTPYIGKYYTTKPDEPVNWDDVYASEVVSMGVQYIYENPIEFARTDPDMFDFIYDILREGR
;
A
#
# COMPACT_ATOMS: atom_id res chain seq x y z
N MET A 1 6.91 -3.22 -27.73
CA MET A 1 5.55 -2.70 -27.53
C MET A 1 4.75 -3.40 -26.42
N LYS A 2 5.15 -4.57 -25.88
CA LYS A 2 4.40 -5.27 -24.82
C LYS A 2 4.38 -4.55 -23.45
N ASP A 3 5.25 -3.55 -23.24
CA ASP A 3 5.29 -2.75 -22.00
C ASP A 3 4.61 -1.38 -22.16
N CYS A 4 3.94 -1.14 -23.29
CA CYS A 4 3.24 0.11 -23.53
C CYS A 4 1.85 0.04 -22.88
N LEU A 5 1.60 0.97 -21.95
CA LEU A 5 0.26 1.27 -21.48
C LEU A 5 -0.36 2.33 -22.41
N PHE A 6 -1.58 2.06 -22.87
CA PHE A 6 -2.37 2.91 -23.72
C PHE A 6 -3.43 3.60 -22.87
N THR A 7 -3.28 4.90 -22.70
CA THR A 7 -4.26 5.72 -22.03
C THR A 7 -5.27 6.23 -23.06
N VAL A 8 -6.54 5.93 -22.86
CA VAL A 8 -7.64 6.32 -23.72
C VAL A 8 -8.63 7.15 -22.93
N LYS A 9 -9.10 8.27 -23.48
CA LYS A 9 -10.24 8.99 -22.93
C LYS A 9 -11.53 8.62 -23.66
N VAL A 10 -12.53 8.15 -22.93
CA VAL A 10 -13.86 7.82 -23.45
C VAL A 10 -14.88 8.56 -22.59
N ASN A 11 -15.71 9.41 -23.20
CA ASN A 11 -16.71 10.22 -22.49
C ASN A 11 -16.16 11.05 -21.30
N GLY A 12 -14.90 11.47 -21.37
CA GLY A 12 -14.24 12.24 -20.30
C GLY A 12 -13.55 11.40 -19.23
N GLU A 13 -13.78 10.09 -19.19
CA GLU A 13 -13.10 9.16 -18.30
C GLU A 13 -11.79 8.66 -18.90
N THR A 14 -10.75 8.51 -18.07
CA THR A 14 -9.44 8.03 -18.51
C THR A 14 -9.29 6.55 -18.19
N LEU A 15 -9.17 5.72 -19.22
CA LEU A 15 -9.00 4.28 -19.14
C LEU A 15 -7.58 3.90 -19.58
N VAL A 16 -6.92 3.02 -18.85
CA VAL A 16 -5.55 2.57 -19.15
C VAL A 16 -5.60 1.10 -19.54
N TYR A 17 -5.11 0.78 -20.73
CA TYR A 17 -5.09 -0.57 -21.29
C TYR A 17 -3.64 -1.01 -21.55
N ASP A 18 -3.34 -2.30 -21.46
CA ASP A 18 -2.15 -2.85 -22.12
C ASP A 18 -2.39 -3.03 -23.63
N TYR A 19 -1.41 -3.57 -24.35
CA TYR A 19 -1.53 -3.77 -25.79
C TYR A 19 -2.73 -4.64 -26.20
N ASP A 20 -3.02 -5.72 -25.47
CA ASP A 20 -4.08 -6.64 -25.83
C ASP A 20 -5.46 -6.09 -25.43
N GLY A 21 -5.55 -5.45 -24.26
CA GLY A 21 -6.74 -4.71 -23.83
C GLY A 21 -7.06 -3.54 -24.76
N PHE A 22 -6.05 -2.78 -25.18
CA PHE A 22 -6.21 -1.66 -26.10
C PHE A 22 -6.64 -2.16 -27.47
N ARG A 23 -6.02 -3.24 -27.96
CA ARG A 23 -6.42 -3.89 -29.21
C ARG A 23 -7.87 -4.38 -29.15
N HIS A 24 -8.29 -5.01 -28.07
CA HIS A 24 -9.68 -5.47 -27.92
C HIS A 24 -10.65 -4.29 -27.90
N PHE A 25 -10.31 -3.25 -27.14
CA PHE A 25 -11.07 -2.02 -27.05
C PHE A 25 -11.22 -1.30 -28.40
N LEU A 26 -10.16 -1.26 -29.23
CA LEU A 26 -10.21 -0.74 -30.61
C LEU A 26 -11.08 -1.58 -31.55
N MET A 27 -11.25 -2.88 -31.27
CA MET A 27 -12.03 -3.80 -32.11
C MET A 27 -13.54 -3.77 -31.80
N GLN A 28 -13.95 -3.14 -30.70
CA GLN A 28 -15.37 -2.89 -30.40
C GLN A 28 -15.94 -1.85 -31.38
N LYS A 29 -17.16 -2.11 -31.86
CA LYS A 29 -17.79 -1.34 -32.94
C LYS A 29 -18.10 0.09 -32.47
N GLY A 30 -17.36 1.07 -33.01
CA GLY A 30 -17.54 2.51 -32.73
C GLY A 30 -16.30 3.16 -32.11
N ASN A 31 -15.56 2.42 -31.28
CA ASN A 31 -14.44 2.97 -30.50
C ASN A 31 -13.28 3.43 -31.40
N LEU A 32 -12.94 2.66 -32.45
CA LEU A 32 -11.90 3.06 -33.41
C LEU A 32 -12.23 4.40 -34.09
N THR A 33 -13.50 4.60 -34.43
CA THR A 33 -14.00 5.82 -35.09
C THR A 33 -13.97 7.01 -34.14
N GLU A 34 -14.25 6.78 -32.85
CA GLU A 34 -14.26 7.81 -31.81
C GLU A 34 -12.85 8.30 -31.45
N ILE A 35 -11.86 7.40 -31.46
CA ILE A 35 -10.50 7.70 -30.97
C ILE A 35 -9.54 8.06 -32.08
N ALA A 36 -9.73 7.49 -33.27
CA ALA A 36 -8.83 7.68 -34.39
C ALA A 36 -9.62 7.77 -35.71
N PRO A 37 -10.39 8.86 -35.95
CA PRO A 37 -11.29 8.98 -37.09
C PRO A 37 -10.60 8.77 -38.44
N GLY A 38 -9.32 9.14 -38.55
CA GLY A 38 -8.49 9.00 -39.77
C GLY A 38 -8.06 7.57 -40.11
N PHE A 39 -8.31 6.58 -39.25
CA PHE A 39 -8.02 5.16 -39.52
C PHE A 39 -9.25 4.35 -39.95
N THR A 40 -10.37 5.02 -40.20
CA THR A 40 -11.58 4.39 -40.73
C THR A 40 -11.29 3.76 -42.11
N GLY A 41 -11.44 2.44 -42.21
CA GLY A 41 -11.27 1.69 -43.47
C GLY A 41 -9.93 0.95 -43.63
N VAL A 42 -8.97 1.07 -42.70
CA VAL A 42 -7.70 0.33 -42.76
C VAL A 42 -7.84 -1.02 -42.07
N THR A 43 -7.60 -2.12 -42.81
CA THR A 43 -7.55 -3.48 -42.23
C THR A 43 -6.12 -3.77 -41.75
N PRO A 44 -5.87 -4.04 -40.45
CA PRO A 44 -4.51 -4.27 -39.97
C PRO A 44 -3.91 -5.55 -40.56
N GLN A 45 -2.69 -5.48 -41.10
CA GLN A 45 -1.91 -6.68 -41.44
C GLN A 45 -1.36 -7.31 -40.16
N ILE A 46 -1.65 -8.61 -39.97
CA ILE A 46 -1.27 -9.38 -38.79
C ILE A 46 0.12 -9.97 -39.01
N GLY A 47 1.14 -9.40 -38.38
CA GLY A 47 2.43 -10.06 -38.19
C GLY A 47 2.35 -11.09 -37.05
N SER A 48 3.09 -12.20 -37.18
CA SER A 48 3.17 -13.28 -36.19
C SER A 48 3.63 -12.77 -34.82
N ALA A 49 2.84 -13.04 -33.78
CA ALA A 49 3.11 -12.61 -32.41
C ALA A 49 4.15 -13.50 -31.70
N PRO A 50 5.09 -12.95 -30.91
CA PRO A 50 5.93 -13.74 -30.02
C PRO A 50 5.15 -14.16 -28.76
N SER A 51 5.22 -15.44 -28.41
CA SER A 51 4.64 -16.00 -27.19
C SER A 51 5.40 -15.47 -25.97
N GLY A 52 4.67 -14.91 -25.02
CA GLY A 52 5.23 -14.41 -23.77
C GLY A 52 4.06 -14.04 -22.88
N THR A 53 3.88 -14.81 -21.82
CA THR A 53 2.85 -14.69 -20.80
C THR A 53 3.17 -13.53 -19.86
N LEU A 54 2.34 -12.48 -19.87
CA LEU A 54 2.34 -11.45 -18.83
C LEU A 54 1.48 -11.91 -17.64
N PRO A 55 1.78 -11.48 -16.40
CA PRO A 55 0.95 -11.80 -15.23
C PRO A 55 -0.43 -11.17 -15.35
N VAL A 56 -1.49 -11.97 -15.15
CA VAL A 56 -2.91 -11.54 -15.27
C VAL A 56 -3.26 -10.36 -14.36
N ASP A 57 -2.49 -10.14 -13.30
CA ASP A 57 -2.72 -9.09 -12.30
C ASP A 57 -2.66 -7.65 -12.87
N LYS A 58 -2.09 -7.45 -14.07
CA LYS A 58 -2.06 -6.15 -14.77
C LYS A 58 -3.09 -5.99 -15.90
N LEU A 59 -3.72 -7.09 -16.36
CA LEU A 59 -4.54 -7.15 -17.58
C LEU A 59 -5.99 -6.64 -17.37
N TYR A 60 -6.41 -6.54 -16.11
CA TYR A 60 -7.70 -6.00 -15.71
C TYR A 60 -7.45 -5.28 -14.39
N GLY A 61 -7.76 -3.99 -14.28
CA GLY A 61 -7.45 -3.17 -13.09
C GLY A 61 -7.69 -3.93 -11.79
N LYS A 62 -6.82 -3.71 -10.78
CA LYS A 62 -6.82 -4.38 -9.47
C LYS A 62 -8.25 -4.80 -9.17
N VAL A 63 -8.53 -6.11 -9.24
CA VAL A 63 -9.79 -6.60 -8.70
C VAL A 63 -9.74 -6.10 -7.29
N ALA A 64 -10.64 -5.17 -6.94
CA ALA A 64 -10.80 -4.79 -5.56
C ALA A 64 -11.27 -6.09 -4.91
N GLY A 65 -10.31 -6.87 -4.40
CA GLY A 65 -10.61 -7.98 -3.52
C GLY A 65 -11.58 -7.41 -2.49
N ARG A 66 -12.58 -8.20 -2.09
CA ARG A 66 -13.59 -7.69 -1.15
C ARG A 66 -12.88 -6.95 -0.02
N ASN A 67 -13.37 -5.76 0.29
CA ASN A 67 -12.91 -5.00 1.42
C ASN A 67 -13.34 -5.75 2.70
N VAL A 68 -12.57 -6.77 3.06
CA VAL A 68 -12.80 -7.60 4.24
C VAL A 68 -12.21 -6.85 5.42
N ASN A 69 -13.04 -6.60 6.43
CA ASN A 69 -12.58 -6.00 7.67
C ASN A 69 -11.65 -7.00 8.39
N PRO A 70 -10.36 -6.68 8.57
CA PRO A 70 -9.43 -7.61 9.19
C PRO A 70 -9.77 -7.87 10.67
N THR A 71 -10.62 -7.07 11.30
CA THR A 71 -11.03 -7.25 12.70
C THR A 71 -12.15 -8.29 12.90
N GLU A 72 -12.83 -8.71 11.82
CA GLU A 72 -13.91 -9.71 11.89
C GLU A 72 -13.38 -11.15 11.81
N GLY A 73 -12.10 -11.34 11.49
CA GLY A 73 -11.48 -12.66 11.38
C GLY A 73 -11.13 -13.29 12.73
N PRO A 74 -10.54 -14.51 12.72
CA PRO A 74 -10.17 -15.25 13.92
C PRO A 74 -8.88 -14.68 14.54
N ILE A 75 -8.96 -13.47 15.10
CA ILE A 75 -7.83 -12.81 15.74
C ILE A 75 -7.35 -13.67 16.91
N PRO A 76 -6.08 -14.11 16.91
CA PRO A 76 -5.57 -14.94 17.99
C PRO A 76 -5.54 -14.13 19.28
N SER A 77 -5.92 -14.73 20.41
CA SER A 77 -5.83 -14.07 21.72
C SER A 77 -4.40 -13.96 22.25
N LYS A 78 -3.48 -14.77 21.71
CA LYS A 78 -2.05 -14.81 22.06
C LYS A 78 -1.23 -15.02 20.79
N PHE A 79 -0.02 -14.47 20.74
CA PHE A 79 0.90 -14.76 19.63
C PHE A 79 1.26 -16.24 19.59
N ARG A 80 1.42 -16.77 18.37
CA ARG A 80 1.67 -18.20 18.14
C ARG A 80 3.15 -18.58 18.16
N TYR A 81 4.03 -17.69 17.71
CA TYR A 81 5.47 -17.95 17.57
C TYR A 81 6.28 -17.05 18.48
N LYS A 82 7.32 -17.62 19.10
CA LYS A 82 8.13 -16.93 20.10
C LYS A 82 9.12 -15.94 19.48
N THR A 83 9.50 -16.16 18.23
CA THR A 83 10.56 -15.39 17.55
C THR A 83 10.21 -15.12 16.09
N GLY A 84 10.80 -14.08 15.52
CA GLY A 84 10.75 -13.80 14.08
C GLY A 84 11.06 -15.02 13.19
N PRO A 85 12.19 -15.74 13.40
CA PRO A 85 12.54 -16.90 12.58
C PRO A 85 11.47 -18.01 12.58
N GLU A 86 10.84 -18.28 13.74
CA GLU A 86 9.74 -19.23 13.83
C GLU A 86 8.53 -18.76 12.99
N ALA A 87 8.21 -17.47 13.06
CA ALA A 87 7.13 -16.88 12.28
C ALA A 87 7.40 -16.92 10.77
N ARG A 88 8.64 -16.65 10.32
CA ARG A 88 9.02 -16.77 8.91
C ARG A 88 8.85 -18.19 8.39
N LYS A 89 9.33 -19.18 9.14
CA LYS A 89 9.14 -20.60 8.77
C LYS A 89 7.66 -20.96 8.64
N ALA A 90 6.82 -20.41 9.50
CA ALA A 90 5.39 -20.62 9.43
C ALA A 90 4.73 -19.93 8.23
N LEU A 91 5.16 -18.70 7.89
CA LEU A 91 4.72 -18.01 6.68
C LEU A 91 5.06 -18.82 5.43
N ASP A 92 6.29 -19.34 5.34
CA ASP A 92 6.70 -20.19 4.21
C ASP A 92 5.86 -21.47 4.10
N ALA A 93 5.58 -22.12 5.23
CA ALA A 93 4.73 -23.32 5.24
C ALA A 93 3.28 -23.01 4.81
N ALA A 94 2.73 -21.87 5.24
CA ALA A 94 1.40 -21.42 4.85
C ALA A 94 1.35 -21.06 3.35
N ASP A 95 2.36 -20.36 2.83
CA ASP A 95 2.47 -20.01 1.41
C ASP A 95 2.63 -21.23 0.51
N ALA A 96 3.44 -22.21 0.93
CA ALA A 96 3.61 -23.47 0.22
C ALA A 96 2.28 -24.22 0.08
N LYS A 97 1.45 -24.23 1.14
CA LYS A 97 0.12 -24.85 1.10
C LYS A 97 -0.82 -24.13 0.14
N PHE A 98 -0.77 -22.80 0.10
CA PHE A 98 -1.63 -22.00 -0.78
C PHE A 98 -1.18 -22.01 -2.25
N THR A 99 0.08 -22.33 -2.53
CA THR A 99 0.64 -22.27 -3.89
C THR A 99 -0.13 -23.12 -4.90
N GLU A 100 -0.60 -24.31 -4.52
CA GLU A 100 -1.37 -25.17 -5.42
C GLU A 100 -2.79 -24.64 -5.67
N ASP A 101 -3.46 -24.11 -4.63
CA ASP A 101 -4.77 -23.47 -4.79
C ASP A 101 -4.67 -22.22 -5.69
N ARG A 102 -3.63 -21.40 -5.50
CA ARG A 102 -3.36 -20.23 -6.37
C ARG A 102 -3.17 -20.65 -7.82
N LYS A 103 -2.36 -21.68 -8.09
CA LYS A 103 -2.13 -22.19 -9.45
C LYS A 103 -3.43 -22.68 -10.08
N ARG A 104 -4.24 -23.44 -9.33
CA ARG A 104 -5.54 -23.95 -9.80
C ARG A 104 -6.47 -22.81 -10.18
N LEU A 105 -6.70 -21.86 -9.27
CA LEU A 105 -7.61 -20.72 -9.49
C LEU A 105 -7.13 -19.83 -10.65
N TYR A 106 -5.82 -19.61 -10.77
CA TYR A 106 -5.25 -18.88 -11.90
C TYR A 106 -5.47 -19.60 -13.23
N ALA A 107 -5.32 -20.93 -13.26
CA ALA A 107 -5.59 -21.74 -14.44
C ALA A 107 -7.08 -21.67 -14.82
N GLU A 108 -7.99 -21.81 -13.85
CA GLU A 108 -9.44 -21.67 -14.06
C GLU A 108 -9.81 -20.29 -14.65
N MET A 109 -9.28 -19.21 -14.07
CA MET A 109 -9.46 -17.85 -14.59
C MET A 109 -8.92 -17.70 -16.02
N THR A 110 -7.74 -18.26 -16.31
CA THR A 110 -7.12 -18.18 -17.64
C THR A 110 -7.93 -18.98 -18.67
N THR A 111 -8.39 -20.18 -18.32
CA THR A 111 -9.27 -21.01 -19.15
C THR A 111 -10.60 -20.31 -19.41
N ALA A 112 -11.20 -19.66 -18.41
CA ALA A 112 -12.43 -18.89 -18.60
C ALA A 112 -12.25 -17.68 -19.53
N ARG A 113 -11.04 -17.09 -19.55
CA ARG A 113 -10.70 -15.95 -20.42
C ARG A 113 -10.49 -16.36 -21.88
N GLU A 114 -9.95 -17.54 -22.14
CA GLU A 114 -9.52 -17.96 -23.48
C GLU A 114 -10.61 -17.80 -24.57
N PRO A 115 -11.87 -18.23 -24.36
CA PRO A 115 -12.92 -18.02 -25.34
C PRO A 115 -13.19 -16.55 -25.68
N LEU A 116 -13.08 -15.63 -24.71
CA LEU A 116 -13.28 -14.19 -24.93
C LEU A 116 -12.22 -13.59 -25.88
N LEU A 117 -11.01 -14.15 -25.89
CA LEU A 117 -9.94 -13.72 -26.78
C LEU A 117 -10.08 -14.26 -28.21
N THR A 118 -10.83 -15.36 -28.38
CA THR A 118 -11.07 -15.93 -29.72
C THR A 118 -12.22 -15.21 -30.43
N VAL A 119 -11.94 -14.64 -31.61
CA VAL A 119 -12.96 -14.00 -32.44
C VAL A 119 -13.85 -15.07 -33.06
N ASN A 120 -15.11 -15.13 -32.63
CA ASN A 120 -16.12 -15.99 -33.24
C ASN A 120 -17.27 -15.15 -33.80
N ARG A 121 -17.31 -15.01 -35.14
CA ARG A 121 -18.33 -14.21 -35.86
C ARG A 121 -19.77 -14.74 -35.70
N ARG A 122 -19.95 -15.94 -35.15
CA ARG A 122 -21.27 -16.56 -34.92
C ARG A 122 -21.73 -16.47 -33.46
N ARG A 123 -20.94 -15.87 -32.57
CA ARG A 123 -21.30 -15.72 -31.15
C ARG A 123 -22.48 -14.76 -31.02
N THR A 124 -23.54 -15.17 -30.32
CA THR A 124 -24.65 -14.27 -29.97
C THR A 124 -24.24 -13.38 -28.79
N ARG A 125 -24.98 -12.29 -28.55
CA ARG A 125 -24.72 -11.42 -27.39
C ARG A 125 -24.88 -12.17 -26.06
N GLU A 126 -25.83 -13.10 -26.00
CA GLU A 126 -26.09 -13.92 -24.82
C GLU A 126 -24.92 -14.86 -24.54
N GLN A 127 -24.34 -15.48 -25.57
CA GLN A 127 -23.16 -16.31 -25.43
C GLN A 127 -21.91 -15.51 -25.03
N GLU A 128 -21.77 -14.28 -25.53
CA GLU A 128 -20.68 -13.38 -25.14
C GLU A 128 -20.81 -13.00 -23.67
N LYS A 129 -22.00 -12.57 -23.23
CA LYS A 129 -22.29 -12.29 -21.83
C LYS A 129 -22.02 -13.48 -20.92
N GLU A 130 -22.42 -14.70 -21.31
CA GLU A 130 -22.17 -15.90 -20.50
C GLU A 130 -20.67 -16.17 -20.30
N LEU A 131 -19.84 -15.92 -21.32
CA LEU A 131 -18.39 -16.04 -21.21
C LEU A 131 -17.79 -14.95 -20.33
N GLU A 132 -18.30 -13.72 -20.43
CA GLU A 132 -17.90 -12.61 -19.55
C GLU A 132 -18.24 -12.89 -18.09
N ASP A 133 -19.46 -13.35 -17.81
CA ASP A 133 -19.92 -13.71 -16.47
C ASP A 133 -19.07 -14.85 -15.87
N LYS A 134 -18.73 -15.87 -16.68
CA LYS A 134 -17.82 -16.96 -16.27
C LYS A 134 -16.41 -16.46 -15.94
N PHE A 135 -15.86 -15.59 -16.79
CA PHE A 135 -14.54 -15.01 -16.54
C PHE A 135 -14.54 -14.14 -15.28
N LEU A 136 -15.57 -13.30 -15.10
CA LEU A 136 -15.72 -12.44 -13.93
C LEU A 136 -15.82 -13.27 -12.64
N THR A 137 -16.63 -14.34 -12.65
CA THR A 137 -16.75 -15.26 -11.52
C THR A 137 -15.41 -15.90 -11.15
N ALA A 138 -14.64 -16.40 -12.13
CA ALA A 138 -13.33 -17.01 -11.87
C ALA A 138 -12.30 -15.97 -11.38
N LYS A 139 -12.36 -14.75 -11.91
CA LYS A 139 -11.52 -13.62 -11.50
C LYS A 139 -11.82 -13.20 -10.05
N GLU A 140 -13.09 -13.13 -9.67
CA GLU A 140 -13.52 -12.85 -8.29
C GLU A 140 -13.07 -13.96 -7.34
N ALA A 141 -13.25 -15.23 -7.70
CA ALA A 141 -12.80 -16.36 -6.89
C ALA A 141 -11.27 -16.34 -6.64
N TYR A 142 -10.48 -16.01 -7.67
CA TYR A 142 -9.04 -15.81 -7.53
C TYR A 142 -8.71 -14.64 -6.59
N ALA A 143 -9.35 -13.48 -6.78
CA ALA A 143 -9.12 -12.29 -5.96
C ALA A 143 -9.51 -12.50 -4.48
N ASP A 144 -10.64 -13.17 -4.23
CA ASP A 144 -11.10 -13.53 -2.89
C ASP A 144 -10.11 -14.50 -2.21
N ALA A 145 -9.64 -15.52 -2.92
CA ALA A 145 -8.64 -16.45 -2.39
C ALA A 145 -7.31 -15.75 -2.04
N MET A 146 -6.84 -14.83 -2.88
CA MET A 146 -5.65 -14.02 -2.60
C MET A 146 -5.84 -13.11 -1.38
N THR A 147 -7.01 -12.50 -1.25
CA THR A 147 -7.37 -11.64 -0.11
C THR A 147 -7.41 -12.45 1.18
N GLN A 148 -8.06 -13.62 1.16
CA GLN A 148 -8.13 -14.53 2.31
C GLN A 148 -6.75 -15.07 2.68
N HIS A 149 -5.92 -15.43 1.70
CA HIS A 149 -4.53 -15.85 1.98
C HIS A 149 -3.75 -14.76 2.69
N ARG A 150 -3.81 -13.51 2.20
CA ARG A 150 -3.15 -12.37 2.85
C ARG A 150 -3.61 -12.19 4.30
N LEU A 151 -4.92 -12.24 4.55
CA LEU A 151 -5.48 -12.15 5.91
C LEU A 151 -5.02 -13.32 6.79
N ASN A 152 -5.02 -14.54 6.27
CA ASN A 152 -4.56 -15.72 7.00
C ASN A 152 -3.09 -15.59 7.40
N LEU A 153 -2.24 -15.04 6.53
CA LEU A 153 -0.84 -14.77 6.85
C LEU A 153 -0.72 -13.71 7.94
N LEU A 154 -1.51 -12.63 7.87
CA LEU A 154 -1.55 -11.61 8.92
C LEU A 154 -1.97 -12.21 10.27
N TYR A 155 -3.05 -12.99 10.31
CA TYR A 155 -3.50 -13.66 11.54
C TYR A 155 -2.48 -14.66 12.07
N LEU A 156 -1.75 -15.33 11.18
CA LEU A 156 -0.70 -16.28 11.55
C LEU A 156 0.42 -15.60 12.34
N ILE A 157 0.78 -14.37 11.96
CA ILE A 157 1.86 -13.59 12.58
C ILE A 157 1.36 -12.43 13.43
N ALA A 158 0.07 -12.38 13.78
CA ALA A 158 -0.46 -11.35 14.66
C ALA A 158 0.11 -11.53 16.08
N PRO A 159 0.44 -10.44 16.80
CA PRO A 159 1.01 -10.51 18.13
C PRO A 159 -0.03 -10.84 19.22
N GLY A 160 -1.31 -10.95 18.82
CA GLY A 160 -2.43 -11.30 19.68
C GLY A 160 -3.27 -10.08 20.08
N GLY A 161 -4.59 -10.29 20.17
CA GLY A 161 -5.56 -9.24 20.45
C GLY A 161 -5.59 -8.13 19.39
N LEU A 162 -6.30 -7.05 19.70
CA LEU A 162 -6.36 -5.83 18.89
C LEU A 162 -5.76 -4.67 19.65
N ALA A 163 -5.16 -3.73 18.94
CA ALA A 163 -4.79 -2.46 19.54
C ALA A 163 -6.04 -1.75 20.04
N ASP A 164 -5.99 -1.31 21.30
CA ASP A 164 -7.04 -0.57 21.97
C ASP A 164 -6.87 0.93 21.68
N ILE A 165 -7.22 1.31 20.45
CA ILE A 165 -7.09 2.67 19.94
C ILE A 165 -8.41 3.17 19.38
N THR A 166 -8.63 4.48 19.48
CA THR A 166 -9.70 5.20 18.79
C THR A 166 -9.08 6.19 17.79
N TRP A 167 -9.91 6.75 16.91
CA TRP A 167 -9.49 7.86 16.07
C TRP A 167 -10.61 8.89 15.92
N SER A 168 -10.22 10.14 15.70
CA SER A 168 -11.12 11.28 15.49
C SER A 168 -10.78 11.98 14.17
N SER A 169 -11.79 12.52 13.49
CA SER A 169 -11.64 13.23 12.22
C SER A 169 -11.52 14.73 12.42
N VAL A 170 -10.57 15.34 11.71
CA VAL A 170 -10.46 16.79 11.56
C VAL A 170 -10.33 17.10 10.08
N LYS A 171 -11.29 17.86 9.52
CA LYS A 171 -11.13 18.42 8.18
C LYS A 171 -10.28 19.67 8.28
N ALA A 172 -9.24 19.73 7.47
CA ALA A 172 -8.37 20.89 7.39
C ALA A 172 -8.53 21.58 6.04
N GLN A 173 -8.65 22.91 6.07
CA GLN A 173 -8.80 23.74 4.90
C GLN A 173 -7.84 24.91 4.97
N LYS A 174 -7.37 25.36 3.80
CA LYS A 174 -6.56 26.58 3.69
C LYS A 174 -7.44 27.69 3.16
N GLU A 175 -7.67 28.70 3.98
CA GLU A 175 -8.42 29.89 3.61
C GLU A 175 -7.46 31.02 3.28
N VAL A 176 -7.64 31.62 2.10
CA VAL A 176 -6.86 32.77 1.66
C VAL A 176 -7.59 34.04 2.06
N ILE A 177 -7.11 34.70 3.11
CA ILE A 177 -7.60 36.01 3.54
C ILE A 177 -6.86 37.10 2.76
N LYS A 178 -7.63 37.97 2.10
CA LYS A 178 -7.10 39.15 1.40
C LYS A 178 -7.44 40.41 2.19
N THR A 179 -6.42 41.18 2.57
CA THR A 179 -6.57 42.46 3.27
C THR A 179 -5.86 43.55 2.48
N GLY A 180 -6.59 44.20 1.59
CA GLY A 180 -6.03 45.18 0.64
C GLY A 180 -5.10 44.51 -0.35
N LYS A 181 -3.80 44.86 -0.31
CA LYS A 181 -2.75 44.27 -1.14
C LYS A 181 -2.08 43.03 -0.53
N TYR A 182 -2.42 42.68 0.70
CA TYR A 182 -1.82 41.56 1.41
C TYR A 182 -2.69 40.33 1.27
N GLU A 183 -2.04 39.20 1.06
CA GLU A 183 -2.65 37.88 1.03
C GLU A 183 -2.03 37.06 2.17
N SER A 184 -2.86 36.41 2.95
CA SER A 184 -2.44 35.52 4.03
C SER A 184 -3.25 34.24 3.95
N THR A 185 -2.58 33.11 4.00
CA THR A 185 -3.24 31.80 4.08
C THR A 185 -3.33 31.42 5.54
N ILE A 186 -4.54 31.23 6.04
CA ILE A 186 -4.77 30.62 7.35
C ILE A 186 -5.26 29.20 7.14
N GLU A 187 -4.94 28.34 8.10
CA GLU A 187 -5.39 26.96 8.13
C GLU A 187 -6.51 26.86 9.15
N THR A 188 -7.69 26.47 8.70
CA THR A 188 -8.87 26.25 9.54
C THR A 188 -9.11 24.76 9.68
N GLU A 189 -9.52 24.35 10.89
CA GLU A 189 -9.82 22.98 11.25
C GLU A 189 -11.26 22.90 11.73
N THR A 190 -12.02 21.96 11.18
CA THR A 190 -13.38 21.67 11.64
C THR A 190 -13.49 20.21 12.05
N GLU A 191 -14.06 19.99 13.24
CA GLU A 191 -14.47 18.67 13.69
C GLU A 191 -15.76 18.31 12.94
N GLU A 192 -15.58 17.60 11.83
CA GLU A 192 -16.67 17.13 10.98
C GLU A 192 -16.44 15.66 10.64
N ASP A 193 -17.55 14.95 10.47
CA ASP A 193 -17.51 13.61 9.91
C ASP A 193 -17.04 13.68 8.45
N PHE A 194 -16.18 12.72 8.10
CA PHE A 194 -15.75 12.53 6.73
C PHE A 194 -16.83 11.83 5.90
N GLU A 195 -16.80 12.04 4.58
CA GLU A 195 -17.64 11.31 3.65
C GLU A 195 -17.51 9.79 3.86
N PRO A 196 -18.59 8.99 3.66
CA PRO A 196 -18.58 7.57 3.99
C PRO A 196 -17.44 6.77 3.34
N GLU A 197 -17.08 7.09 2.10
CA GLU A 197 -15.98 6.44 1.38
C GLU A 197 -14.64 6.67 2.07
N LEU A 198 -14.33 7.93 2.42
CA LEU A 198 -13.11 8.31 3.13
C LEU A 198 -13.07 7.70 4.54
N THR A 199 -14.19 7.77 5.28
CA THR A 199 -14.35 7.14 6.59
C THR A 199 -14.06 5.64 6.52
N ASN A 200 -14.57 4.96 5.50
CA ASN A 200 -14.31 3.54 5.31
C ASN A 200 -12.83 3.26 5.00
N ALA A 201 -12.20 4.04 4.12
CA ALA A 201 -10.78 3.89 3.78
C ALA A 201 -9.88 4.04 5.03
N ILE A 202 -10.13 5.09 5.82
CA ILE A 202 -9.42 5.34 7.09
C ILE A 202 -9.65 4.19 8.07
N ARG A 203 -10.93 3.78 8.26
CA ARG A 203 -11.27 2.65 9.13
C ARG A 203 -10.53 1.39 8.71
N PHE A 204 -10.45 1.07 7.42
CA PHE A 204 -9.68 -0.08 6.93
C PHE A 204 -8.19 0.04 7.28
N GLY A 205 -7.56 1.19 7.02
CA GLY A 205 -6.16 1.44 7.39
C GLY A 205 -5.91 1.22 8.89
N VAL A 206 -6.75 1.82 9.72
CA VAL A 206 -6.69 1.67 11.18
C VAL A 206 -6.91 0.22 11.60
N ASP A 207 -7.92 -0.48 11.07
CA ASP A 207 -8.23 -1.86 11.44
C ASP A 207 -7.11 -2.84 11.05
N TYR A 208 -6.48 -2.67 9.88
CA TYR A 208 -5.29 -3.45 9.53
C TYR A 208 -4.13 -3.17 10.48
N PHE A 209 -3.87 -1.90 10.78
CA PHE A 209 -2.84 -1.53 11.74
C PHE A 209 -3.11 -2.15 13.12
N ARG A 210 -4.34 -2.11 13.63
CA ARG A 210 -4.75 -2.71 14.91
C ARG A 210 -4.48 -4.21 14.99
N VAL A 211 -4.67 -4.94 13.89
CA VAL A 211 -4.36 -6.38 13.80
C VAL A 211 -2.85 -6.63 13.76
N ILE A 212 -2.12 -5.85 12.96
CA ILE A 212 -0.67 -5.99 12.78
C ILE A 212 0.07 -5.75 14.11
N VAL A 213 -0.29 -4.67 14.80
CA VAL A 213 0.36 -4.30 16.05
C VAL A 213 -0.27 -4.98 17.26
N GLY A 214 -1.50 -5.53 17.15
CA GLY A 214 -2.26 -6.19 18.23
C GLY A 214 -2.40 -5.38 19.52
N ALA A 215 -2.70 -6.03 20.64
CA ALA A 215 -2.90 -5.39 21.96
C ALA A 215 -1.62 -4.81 22.60
N HIS A 216 -0.98 -3.85 21.92
CA HIS A 216 0.30 -3.27 22.33
C HIS A 216 0.10 -2.30 23.50
N PRO A 217 0.84 -2.45 24.62
CA PRO A 217 0.63 -1.63 25.82
C PRO A 217 0.74 -0.12 25.60
N ALA A 218 1.69 0.33 24.77
CA ALA A 218 1.88 1.75 24.48
C ALA A 218 0.70 2.39 23.73
N LEU A 219 -0.18 1.59 23.12
CA LEU A 219 -1.33 2.06 22.36
C LEU A 219 -2.63 2.03 23.16
N LYS A 220 -2.64 1.48 24.39
CA LYS A 220 -3.86 1.26 25.15
C LYS A 220 -4.59 2.57 25.48
N GLY A 221 -5.82 2.70 25.02
CA GLY A 221 -6.68 3.87 25.22
C GLY A 221 -6.24 5.11 24.47
N GLN A 222 -5.34 4.98 23.49
CA GLN A 222 -4.81 6.13 22.74
C GLN A 222 -5.77 6.55 21.62
N ASN A 223 -5.86 7.86 21.38
CA ASN A 223 -6.64 8.43 20.29
C ASN A 223 -5.72 9.01 19.20
N ILE A 224 -5.96 8.64 17.95
CA ILE A 224 -5.26 9.22 16.80
C ILE A 224 -6.13 10.31 16.19
N VAL A 225 -5.57 11.50 15.99
CA VAL A 225 -6.24 12.52 15.18
C VAL A 225 -5.92 12.27 13.72
N ILE A 226 -6.92 12.02 12.89
CA ILE A 226 -6.79 11.93 11.44
C ILE A 226 -7.20 13.28 10.85
N ARG A 227 -6.24 13.95 10.24
CA ARG A 227 -6.40 15.26 9.63
C ARG A 227 -6.48 15.10 8.11
N TYR A 228 -7.52 15.61 7.47
CA TYR A 228 -7.74 15.41 6.04
C TYR A 228 -7.85 16.73 5.27
N PHE A 229 -7.06 16.87 4.21
CA PHE A 229 -7.13 17.97 3.26
C PHE A 229 -7.80 17.53 1.95
N GLU A 230 -9.03 17.97 1.74
CA GLU A 230 -9.81 17.58 0.56
C GLU A 230 -9.30 18.22 -0.74
N ASN A 231 -8.88 19.49 -0.67
CA ASN A 231 -8.59 20.33 -1.83
C ASN A 231 -7.09 20.60 -2.05
N GLN A 232 -6.19 19.79 -1.48
CA GLN A 232 -4.74 19.88 -1.69
C GLN A 232 -4.27 18.73 -2.60
N PRO A 233 -4.06 18.94 -3.91
CA PRO A 233 -3.77 17.84 -4.84
C PRO A 233 -2.39 17.20 -4.71
N ASP A 234 -1.46 17.74 -3.91
CA ASP A 234 -0.05 17.34 -3.95
C ASP A 234 0.63 17.18 -2.57
N GLN A 235 -0.14 17.16 -1.48
CA GLN A 235 0.45 16.97 -0.16
C GLN A 235 0.58 15.48 0.16
N ARG A 236 1.82 15.05 0.39
CA ARG A 236 2.09 13.68 0.85
C ARG A 236 1.52 13.47 2.24
N ALA A 237 0.97 12.29 2.52
CA ALA A 237 0.65 11.89 3.87
C ALA A 237 1.89 11.94 4.77
N PHE A 238 1.69 12.29 6.03
CA PHE A 238 2.73 12.24 7.06
C PHE A 238 2.12 12.17 8.45
N PHE A 239 2.87 11.59 9.37
CA PHE A 239 2.65 11.74 10.81
C PHE A 239 3.34 13.00 11.36
N ALA A 240 2.61 13.77 12.17
CA ALA A 240 3.12 14.89 12.95
C ALA A 240 3.01 14.60 14.45
N ALA A 241 4.16 14.63 15.13
CA ALA A 241 4.20 14.59 16.58
C ALA A 241 3.62 15.88 17.20
N SER A 242 3.05 15.75 18.39
CA SER A 242 2.55 16.86 19.20
C SER A 242 3.63 17.91 19.45
N HIS A 243 3.29 19.18 19.20
CA HIS A 243 4.10 20.35 19.52
C HIS A 243 3.18 21.46 20.07
N ASN A 244 3.61 22.15 21.14
CA ASN A 244 2.92 23.32 21.71
C ASN A 244 1.40 23.10 21.91
N GLU A 245 1.05 22.12 22.76
CA GLU A 245 -0.35 21.79 23.15
C GLU A 245 -1.25 21.19 22.06
N LYS A 246 -0.79 21.13 20.80
CA LYS A 246 -1.53 20.45 19.74
C LYS A 246 -1.35 18.93 19.82
N PRO A 247 -2.41 18.12 19.66
CA PRO A 247 -2.27 16.66 19.62
C PRO A 247 -1.45 16.20 18.42
N SER A 248 -0.81 15.04 18.53
CA SER A 248 -0.22 14.37 17.37
C SER A 248 -1.31 13.98 16.38
N TYR A 249 -1.02 14.04 15.08
CA TYR A 249 -1.99 13.70 14.03
C TYR A 249 -1.33 12.97 12.86
N VAL A 250 -2.15 12.21 12.13
CA VAL A 250 -1.81 11.70 10.79
C VAL A 250 -2.53 12.58 9.79
N GLU A 251 -1.77 13.21 8.90
CA GLU A 251 -2.31 14.03 7.83
C GLU A 251 -2.46 13.21 6.55
N LEU A 252 -3.63 13.28 5.93
CA LEU A 252 -3.99 12.59 4.70
C LEU A 252 -4.50 13.60 3.67
N SER A 253 -4.27 13.28 2.40
CA SER A 253 -4.83 13.99 1.25
C SER A 253 -5.56 13.00 0.35
N LYS A 254 -6.37 13.51 -0.59
CA LYS A 254 -7.13 12.66 -1.53
C LYS A 254 -6.26 11.65 -2.30
N SER A 255 -5.01 11.99 -2.61
CA SER A 255 -4.09 11.10 -3.32
C SER A 255 -3.49 9.97 -2.47
N ASP A 256 -3.57 10.10 -1.14
CA ASP A 256 -2.82 9.27 -0.18
C ASP A 256 -3.72 8.55 0.84
N ILE A 257 -4.96 8.23 0.45
CA ILE A 257 -5.93 7.49 1.29
C ILE A 257 -5.82 5.96 1.18
N GLU A 258 -4.78 5.47 0.49
CA GLU A 258 -4.52 4.05 0.34
C GLU A 258 -4.24 3.39 1.69
N THR A 259 -4.76 2.19 1.92
CA THR A 259 -4.63 1.47 3.19
C THR A 259 -3.16 1.29 3.62
N SER A 260 -2.26 1.01 2.68
CA SER A 260 -0.82 0.88 2.98
C SER A 260 -0.20 2.19 3.46
N VAL A 261 -0.65 3.33 2.94
CA VAL A 261 -0.18 4.66 3.36
C VAL A 261 -0.68 4.97 4.76
N ILE A 262 -1.95 4.71 5.07
CA ILE A 262 -2.48 4.90 6.43
C ILE A 262 -1.73 4.01 7.43
N VAL A 263 -1.48 2.73 7.08
CA VAL A 263 -0.69 1.81 7.92
C VAL A 263 0.75 2.31 8.11
N HIS A 264 1.36 2.87 7.07
CA HIS A 264 2.69 3.48 7.12
C HIS A 264 2.74 4.62 8.14
N GLU A 265 1.84 5.59 8.03
CA GLU A 265 1.81 6.75 8.93
C GLU A 265 1.51 6.36 10.37
N LEU A 266 0.63 5.38 10.58
CA LEU A 266 0.38 4.83 11.92
C LEU A 266 1.60 4.09 12.49
N GLY A 267 2.50 3.58 11.64
CA GLY A 267 3.79 3.04 12.07
C GLY A 267 4.73 4.11 12.63
N HIS A 268 4.77 5.30 12.04
CA HIS A 268 5.46 6.45 12.64
C HIS A 268 4.84 6.84 13.99
N TRP A 269 3.51 6.86 14.07
CA TRP A 269 2.81 7.10 15.33
C TRP A 269 3.18 6.07 16.41
N LEU A 270 3.24 4.77 16.08
CA LEU A 270 3.69 3.74 17.02
C LEU A 270 5.10 3.99 17.55
N GLU A 271 6.05 4.31 16.67
CA GLU A 271 7.42 4.61 17.07
C GLU A 271 7.47 5.79 18.05
N TYR A 272 6.69 6.85 17.77
CA TYR A 272 6.56 8.00 18.65
C TYR A 272 5.94 7.65 20.01
N MET A 273 4.87 6.85 20.03
CA MET A 273 4.16 6.48 21.26
C MET A 273 4.95 5.53 22.16
N SER A 274 5.99 4.86 21.63
CA SER A 274 6.78 3.87 22.37
C SER A 274 8.26 4.23 22.37
N PRO A 275 8.74 4.95 23.40
CA PRO A 275 10.17 5.27 23.54
C PRO A 275 11.08 4.04 23.52
N SER A 276 10.58 2.89 23.99
CA SER A 276 11.32 1.63 23.96
C SER A 276 11.49 1.09 22.53
N ILE A 277 10.42 1.13 21.71
CA ILE A 277 10.51 0.79 20.30
C ILE A 277 11.49 1.73 19.60
N HIS A 278 11.34 3.04 19.77
CA HIS A 278 12.22 4.02 19.16
C HIS A 278 13.69 3.74 19.49
N LYS A 279 14.02 3.50 20.77
CA LYS A 279 15.38 3.13 21.20
C LYS A 279 15.90 1.87 20.49
N ARG A 280 15.07 0.83 20.36
CA ARG A 280 15.44 -0.41 19.68
C ARG A 280 15.63 -0.21 18.18
N VAL A 281 14.82 0.64 17.55
CA VAL A 281 14.89 0.98 16.13
C VAL A 281 16.16 1.76 15.81
N THR A 282 16.50 2.77 16.62
CA THR A 282 17.77 3.49 16.50
C THR A 282 18.96 2.56 16.68
N ALA A 283 18.91 1.63 17.64
CA ALA A 283 19.95 0.62 17.82
C ALA A 283 20.04 -0.36 16.63
N PHE A 284 18.90 -0.75 16.06
CA PHE A 284 18.84 -1.58 14.86
C PHE A 284 19.46 -0.86 13.66
N LEU A 285 19.09 0.38 13.38
CA LEU A 285 19.68 1.18 12.30
C LEU A 285 21.18 1.36 12.48
N LYS A 286 21.64 1.71 13.69
CA LYS A 286 23.06 1.82 14.00
C LYS A 286 23.82 0.52 13.71
N ARG A 287 23.23 -0.62 14.08
CA ARG A 287 23.81 -1.94 13.79
C ARG A 287 23.87 -2.22 12.29
N ARG A 288 22.78 -1.94 11.56
CA ARG A 288 22.67 -2.15 10.11
C ARG A 288 23.61 -1.25 9.31
N ALA A 289 23.77 0.00 9.74
CA ALA A 289 24.73 0.93 9.14
C ALA A 289 26.18 0.44 9.27
N GLY A 290 26.54 -0.18 10.39
CA GLY A 290 27.90 -0.65 10.64
C GLY A 290 28.91 0.51 10.55
N GLN A 291 29.75 0.49 9.51
CA GLN A 291 30.72 1.56 9.21
C GLN A 291 30.32 2.42 8.00
N GLU A 292 29.16 2.15 7.40
CA GLU A 292 28.64 2.94 6.29
C GLU A 292 28.34 4.38 6.74
N ILE A 293 28.74 5.35 5.92
CA ILE A 293 28.40 6.76 6.12
C ILE A 293 27.05 7.03 5.45
N PRO A 294 26.05 7.51 6.19
CA PRO A 294 24.76 7.88 5.61
C PRO A 294 24.92 8.82 4.42
N SER A 295 24.09 8.61 3.41
CA SER A 295 24.13 9.35 2.14
C SER A 295 22.78 9.97 1.85
N LYS A 296 22.77 10.99 0.98
CA LYS A 296 21.53 11.65 0.57
C LYS A 296 20.60 10.64 -0.10
N LEU A 297 19.35 10.60 0.37
CA LEU A 297 18.35 9.67 -0.13
C LEU A 297 18.06 9.89 -1.63
N ALA A 298 18.05 11.15 -2.07
CA ALA A 298 17.92 11.50 -3.49
C ALA A 298 19.00 10.84 -4.36
N THR A 299 20.23 10.76 -3.86
CA THR A 299 21.35 10.12 -4.55
C THR A 299 21.21 8.60 -4.53
N LEU A 300 20.87 8.01 -3.38
CA LEU A 300 20.72 6.56 -3.22
C LEU A 300 19.59 5.97 -4.07
N THR A 301 18.52 6.75 -4.27
CA THR A 301 17.31 6.33 -5.00
C THR A 301 17.25 6.85 -6.44
N ASN A 302 18.19 7.71 -6.83
CA ASN A 302 18.14 8.48 -8.08
C ASN A 302 16.80 9.22 -8.27
N ASN A 303 16.25 9.79 -7.19
CA ASN A 303 14.97 10.49 -7.18
C ASN A 303 15.13 11.91 -6.60
N THR A 304 15.03 12.91 -7.48
CA THR A 304 15.21 14.33 -7.13
C THR A 304 14.03 14.94 -6.36
N ARG A 305 12.95 14.18 -6.14
CA ARG A 305 11.80 14.63 -5.32
C ARG A 305 12.08 14.61 -3.82
N PHE A 306 13.10 13.86 -3.39
CA PHE A 306 13.55 13.91 -2.00
C PHE A 306 14.26 15.23 -1.72
N ARG A 307 14.03 15.77 -0.53
CA ARG A 307 14.65 17.00 -0.05
C ARG A 307 16.15 16.80 0.18
N LYS A 308 16.90 17.89 0.21
CA LYS A 308 18.38 17.85 0.25
C LYS A 308 18.93 17.34 1.58
N GLU A 309 18.14 17.51 2.63
CA GLU A 309 18.38 17.12 4.01
C GLU A 309 17.94 15.69 4.32
N GLU A 310 17.24 15.01 3.41
CA GLU A 310 16.85 13.61 3.60
C GLU A 310 18.08 12.70 3.41
N VAL A 311 18.52 12.10 4.51
CA VAL A 311 19.65 11.19 4.57
C VAL A 311 19.19 9.78 4.95
N ALA A 312 19.90 8.78 4.45
CA ALA A 312 19.60 7.38 4.74
C ALA A 312 20.88 6.54 4.79
N VAL A 313 20.80 5.46 5.56
CA VAL A 313 21.71 4.32 5.44
C VAL A 313 21.28 3.51 4.23
N LYS A 314 22.18 3.24 3.27
CA LYS A 314 21.83 2.44 2.10
C LYS A 314 21.58 1.00 2.49
N ASP A 315 22.59 0.37 3.12
CA ASP A 315 22.59 -1.02 3.58
C ASP A 315 22.03 -2.00 2.49
N GLN A 316 21.68 -3.23 2.87
CA GLN A 316 21.01 -4.23 2.03
C GLN A 316 19.49 -4.22 2.20
N PHE A 317 18.92 -3.09 2.66
CA PHE A 317 17.48 -2.92 2.69
C PHE A 317 16.87 -3.12 1.30
N ARG A 318 15.62 -3.60 1.26
CA ARG A 318 14.84 -3.72 0.01
C ARG A 318 14.83 -2.41 -0.78
N THR A 319 14.79 -1.28 -0.08
CA THR A 319 14.96 0.05 -0.66
C THR A 319 15.76 0.94 0.31
N PRO A 320 16.61 1.86 -0.18
CA PRO A 320 17.32 2.80 0.69
C PRO A 320 16.40 3.70 1.55
N TYR A 321 15.12 3.83 1.18
CA TYR A 321 14.14 4.61 1.94
C TYR A 321 13.98 4.07 3.38
N ILE A 322 14.10 2.76 3.58
CA ILE A 322 13.95 2.13 4.90
C ILE A 322 15.02 2.61 5.88
N GLY A 323 16.24 2.86 5.38
CA GLY A 323 17.35 3.36 6.18
C GLY A 323 17.29 4.87 6.44
N LYS A 324 16.24 5.57 6.01
CA LYS A 324 16.05 6.99 6.30
C LYS A 324 15.73 7.16 7.79
N TYR A 325 16.39 8.16 8.36
CA TYR A 325 16.19 8.58 9.74
C TYR A 325 16.07 10.09 9.78
N TYR A 326 15.47 10.58 10.87
CA TYR A 326 15.26 12.00 11.09
C TYR A 326 16.13 12.46 12.27
N THR A 327 16.89 13.52 12.05
CA THR A 327 17.78 14.13 13.06
C THR A 327 17.72 15.64 12.95
N THR A 328 18.03 16.34 14.03
CA THR A 328 18.08 17.81 14.07
C THR A 328 19.29 18.39 13.33
N LYS A 329 20.28 17.55 12.98
CA LYS A 329 21.55 17.96 12.36
C LYS A 329 21.91 17.07 11.14
N PRO A 330 21.13 17.14 10.05
CA PRO A 330 21.30 16.24 8.89
C PRO A 330 22.61 16.45 8.12
N ASP A 331 23.26 17.61 8.27
CA ASP A 331 24.53 17.94 7.61
C ASP A 331 25.79 17.56 8.42
N GLU A 332 25.62 17.05 9.66
CA GLU A 332 26.71 16.59 10.51
C GLU A 332 26.89 15.06 10.43
N PRO A 333 28.06 14.50 10.80
CA PRO A 333 28.21 13.07 10.98
C PRO A 333 27.12 12.53 11.91
N VAL A 334 26.53 11.38 11.55
CA VAL A 334 25.39 10.83 12.28
C VAL A 334 25.72 10.62 13.76
N ASN A 335 25.00 11.35 14.60
CA ASN A 335 24.90 11.05 16.02
C ASN A 335 23.60 10.26 16.23
N TRP A 336 23.74 8.97 16.52
CA TRP A 336 22.59 8.08 16.72
C TRP A 336 21.72 8.50 17.91
N ASP A 337 22.27 9.25 18.86
CA ASP A 337 21.51 9.76 20.00
C ASP A 337 20.62 10.97 19.63
N ASP A 338 20.88 11.61 18.49
CA ASP A 338 20.10 12.75 17.96
C ASP A 338 19.02 12.31 16.94
N VAL A 339 18.86 10.99 16.72
CA VAL A 339 17.82 10.44 15.86
C VAL A 339 16.50 10.45 16.63
N TYR A 340 15.48 11.13 16.10
CA TYR A 340 14.18 11.27 16.76
C TYR A 340 13.03 10.52 16.06
N ALA A 341 13.26 10.01 14.84
CA ALA A 341 12.32 9.15 14.12
C ALA A 341 13.05 8.37 13.01
N SER A 342 12.40 7.33 12.46
CA SER A 342 12.91 6.56 11.32
C SER A 342 11.79 6.07 10.39
N GLU A 343 12.17 5.54 9.22
CA GLU A 343 11.27 4.82 8.32
C GLU A 343 11.18 3.31 8.62
N VAL A 344 11.90 2.79 9.62
CA VAL A 344 12.00 1.34 9.85
C VAL A 344 10.68 0.75 10.31
N VAL A 345 10.03 1.38 11.30
CA VAL A 345 8.74 0.86 11.82
C VAL A 345 7.63 1.05 10.80
N SER A 346 7.52 2.25 10.20
CA SER A 346 6.50 2.58 9.20
C SER A 346 6.57 1.64 7.99
N MET A 347 7.75 1.43 7.42
CA MET A 347 7.95 0.49 6.32
C MET A 347 7.76 -0.97 6.76
N GLY A 348 8.18 -1.32 7.98
CA GLY A 348 8.01 -2.67 8.53
C GLY A 348 6.54 -3.10 8.64
N VAL A 349 5.69 -2.25 9.22
CA VAL A 349 4.25 -2.53 9.33
C VAL A 349 3.55 -2.48 7.96
N GLN A 350 3.98 -1.58 7.08
CA GLN A 350 3.48 -1.53 5.70
C GLN A 350 3.81 -2.83 4.94
N TYR A 351 5.03 -3.35 5.06
CA TYR A 351 5.42 -4.59 4.39
C TYR A 351 4.73 -5.82 4.96
N ILE A 352 4.45 -5.84 6.27
CA ILE A 352 3.58 -6.86 6.87
C ILE A 352 2.18 -6.79 6.25
N TYR A 353 1.62 -5.58 6.08
CA TYR A 353 0.31 -5.37 5.45
C TYR A 353 0.29 -5.83 3.97
N GLU A 354 1.28 -5.41 3.19
CA GLU A 354 1.30 -5.63 1.73
C GLU A 354 1.59 -7.09 1.38
N ASN A 355 2.70 -7.64 1.89
CA ASN A 355 3.13 -8.99 1.60
C ASN A 355 4.13 -9.50 2.65
N PRO A 356 3.65 -10.11 3.75
CA PRO A 356 4.52 -10.51 4.87
C PRO A 356 5.51 -11.62 4.47
N ILE A 357 5.17 -12.45 3.48
CA ILE A 357 6.07 -13.50 2.98
C ILE A 357 7.23 -12.90 2.20
N GLU A 358 6.95 -12.00 1.27
CA GLU A 358 8.00 -11.34 0.48
C GLU A 358 8.92 -10.55 1.40
N PHE A 359 8.37 -9.86 2.40
CA PHE A 359 9.17 -9.18 3.42
C PHE A 359 10.11 -10.16 4.16
N ALA A 360 9.55 -11.24 4.71
CA ALA A 360 10.31 -12.28 5.40
C ALA A 360 11.43 -12.92 4.57
N ARG A 361 11.25 -13.00 3.24
CA ARG A 361 12.23 -13.57 2.31
C ARG A 361 13.29 -12.57 1.85
N THR A 362 12.90 -11.31 1.62
CA THR A 362 13.78 -10.28 1.04
C THR A 362 14.62 -9.56 2.07
N ASP A 363 14.11 -9.34 3.29
CA ASP A 363 14.88 -8.80 4.41
C ASP A 363 14.53 -9.53 5.72
N PRO A 364 15.07 -10.75 5.90
CA PRO A 364 14.74 -11.59 7.05
C PRO A 364 15.14 -10.97 8.39
N ASP A 365 16.23 -10.21 8.45
CA ASP A 365 16.71 -9.57 9.68
C ASP A 365 15.79 -8.41 10.10
N MET A 366 15.36 -7.57 9.14
CA MET A 366 14.36 -6.54 9.43
C MET A 366 13.00 -7.16 9.78
N PHE A 367 12.56 -8.21 9.07
CA PHE A 367 11.32 -8.90 9.43
C PHE A 367 11.36 -9.42 10.86
N ASP A 368 12.45 -10.12 11.23
CA ASP A 368 12.61 -10.70 12.56
C ASP A 368 12.60 -9.59 13.62
N PHE A 369 13.30 -8.48 13.36
CA PHE A 369 13.30 -7.30 14.22
C PHE A 369 11.90 -6.69 14.39
N ILE A 370 11.18 -6.42 13.30
CA ILE A 370 9.82 -5.84 13.34
C ILE A 370 8.87 -6.79 14.07
N TYR A 371 8.93 -8.09 13.80
CA TYR A 371 8.12 -9.09 14.47
C TYR A 371 8.32 -9.05 15.99
N ASP A 372 9.56 -8.92 16.45
CA ASP A 372 9.91 -8.93 17.87
C ASP A 372 9.51 -7.61 18.59
N ILE A 373 9.65 -6.44 17.96
CA ILE A 373 9.28 -5.15 18.59
C ILE A 373 7.76 -5.01 18.77
N LEU A 374 6.95 -5.52 17.84
CA LEU A 374 5.47 -5.43 17.93
C LEU A 374 4.88 -6.24 19.10
N ARG A 375 5.69 -7.10 19.72
CA ARG A 375 5.33 -7.98 20.84
C ARG A 375 5.85 -7.50 22.18
N GLU A 376 6.50 -6.35 22.23
CA GLU A 376 7.10 -5.85 23.44
C GLU A 376 6.05 -5.56 24.53
N GLY A 377 6.37 -5.91 25.78
CA GLY A 377 5.54 -5.64 26.95
C GLY A 377 4.33 -6.58 27.12
N ARG A 378 4.33 -7.76 26.50
CA ARG A 378 3.23 -8.74 26.54
C ARG A 378 3.52 -10.00 27.34
#